data_AF-A0A8D9BKN1-F1
#
_entry.id   AF-A0A8D9BKN1-F1
#
_cell.length_a   1.000
_cell.length_b   1.000
_cell.length_c   1.000
_cell.angle_alpha   90.00
_cell.angle_beta   90.00
_cell.angle_gamma   90.00
#
_symmetry.space_group_name_H-M   'P 1'
#
loop_
_entity.id
_entity.type
_entity.pdbx_description
1 polymer ?
#
loop_
_entity_poly.entity_id
_entity_poly.type
_entity_poly.pdbx_seq_one_letter_code
_entity_poly.pdbx_strand_id
1 'polypeptide(L)'
;MYNYSLFLPINHYNRHPLLQRQVKHGSRSFCFNFKAFSDLMSFMERHFSSADQAIIVRSHAKARFLFRTLSAACTLTFVGALMEPFFPVSAEETQRLAYIYKRSRPERRLPTNFWIPFFDDSQSPTYEIVFAVEIYLICVEIVQNIISASVIPMLVSYMMGQYKIICKYAAMVGRTHRNSNGEVIYYTNIERNEFVIQTRRIRLRMCQDEYDQVFVGQLVRFHQKLIKFQKMVSLDFWFRLV
;
A
#
# COMPACT_ATOMS: atom_id res chain seq x y z
N MET A 1 -17.51 22.54 -10.10
CA MET A 1 -16.36 23.45 -9.88
C MET A 1 -15.10 22.63 -10.14
N TYR A 2 -14.72 22.48 -11.41
CA TYR A 2 -13.60 21.64 -11.85
C TYR A 2 -12.53 22.53 -12.49
N ASN A 3 -11.31 22.43 -11.98
CA ASN A 3 -10.13 23.11 -12.52
C ASN A 3 -9.76 22.44 -13.86
N TYR A 4 -10.07 23.09 -14.96
CA TYR A 4 -9.53 22.74 -16.27
C TYR A 4 -8.08 23.20 -16.34
N SER A 5 -7.14 22.31 -16.06
CA SER A 5 -5.75 22.49 -16.49
C SER A 5 -5.69 22.39 -18.02
N LEU A 6 -5.62 23.56 -18.66
CA LEU A 6 -5.32 23.74 -20.08
C LEU A 6 -4.05 22.96 -20.45
N PHE A 7 -4.19 21.94 -21.30
CA PHE A 7 -3.10 21.47 -22.14
C PHE A 7 -2.92 22.47 -23.28
N LEU A 8 -2.00 23.42 -23.11
CA LEU A 8 -1.47 24.20 -24.22
C LEU A 8 -0.53 23.30 -25.06
N PRO A 9 -0.57 23.39 -26.40
CA PRO A 9 0.37 22.66 -27.25
C PRO A 9 1.77 23.21 -27.03
N ILE A 10 2.63 22.39 -26.42
CA ILE A 10 4.06 22.64 -26.24
C ILE A 10 4.73 22.48 -27.60
N ASN A 11 4.70 23.54 -28.40
CA ASN A 11 5.49 23.59 -29.63
C ASN A 11 5.97 25.02 -29.83
N HIS A 12 6.99 25.42 -29.05
CA HIS A 12 8.00 26.41 -29.49
C HIS A 12 9.16 26.70 -28.51
N TYR A 13 9.21 26.14 -27.29
CA TYR A 13 10.33 26.36 -26.36
C TYR A 13 11.40 25.27 -26.45
N ASN A 14 12.10 25.20 -27.59
CA ASN A 14 13.22 24.28 -27.77
C ASN A 14 14.48 25.08 -28.16
N ARG A 15 15.04 25.85 -27.20
CA ARG A 15 16.36 26.49 -27.38
C ARG A 15 17.02 27.03 -26.10
N HIS A 16 16.83 26.39 -24.92
CA HIS A 16 17.63 26.72 -23.74
C HIS A 16 18.47 25.51 -23.25
N PRO A 17 19.81 25.53 -23.39
CA PRO A 17 20.68 24.38 -23.05
C PRO A 17 20.74 24.05 -21.55
N LEU A 18 20.17 24.89 -20.68
CA LEU A 18 20.11 24.65 -19.23
C LEU A 18 18.90 23.79 -18.81
N LEU A 19 17.85 23.68 -19.64
CA LEU A 19 16.68 22.81 -19.34
C LEU A 19 16.86 21.37 -19.84
N GLN A 20 17.78 21.13 -20.79
CA GLN A 20 18.12 19.77 -21.25
C GLN A 20 18.88 18.93 -20.22
N ARG A 21 19.46 19.55 -19.18
CA ARG A 21 20.17 18.81 -18.12
C ARG A 21 19.26 18.22 -17.04
N GLN A 22 18.01 18.68 -16.93
CA GLN A 22 17.04 18.18 -15.93
C GLN A 22 16.16 17.04 -16.45
N VAL A 23 15.94 16.92 -17.76
CA VAL A 23 15.09 15.87 -18.36
C VAL A 23 15.82 14.52 -18.53
N LYS A 24 17.11 14.46 -18.19
CA LYS A 24 17.93 13.24 -18.27
C LYS A 24 17.95 12.38 -16.99
N HIS A 25 17.20 12.78 -15.96
CA HIS A 25 16.85 11.87 -14.86
C HIS A 25 15.59 11.11 -15.26
N GLY A 26 15.82 10.01 -15.98
CA GLY A 26 14.78 9.21 -16.59
C GLY A 26 13.69 8.79 -15.62
N SER A 27 12.46 8.75 -16.13
CA SER A 27 11.30 8.10 -15.52
C SER A 27 11.70 6.73 -15.00
N ARG A 28 12.08 6.65 -13.72
CA ARG A 28 12.23 5.39 -13.02
C ARG A 28 10.81 4.92 -12.77
N SER A 29 10.30 4.11 -13.68
CA SER A 29 9.01 3.44 -13.52
C SER A 29 8.95 2.83 -12.12
N PHE A 30 7.84 3.08 -11.43
CA PHE A 30 7.58 2.61 -10.07
C PHE A 30 7.45 1.07 -10.09
N CYS A 31 8.57 0.37 -10.18
CA CYS A 31 8.60 -1.08 -10.07
C CYS A 31 8.51 -1.43 -8.60
N PHE A 32 7.27 -1.68 -8.15
CA PHE A 32 7.00 -2.31 -6.87
C PHE A 32 7.80 -3.61 -6.77
N ASN A 33 8.77 -3.67 -5.86
CA ASN A 33 9.58 -4.87 -5.67
C ASN A 33 8.75 -5.91 -4.92
N PHE A 34 7.91 -6.64 -5.65
CA PHE A 34 7.02 -7.65 -5.09
C PHE A 34 7.79 -8.71 -4.30
N LYS A 35 9.02 -9.05 -4.73
CA LYS A 35 9.89 -9.96 -3.99
C LYS A 35 10.24 -9.39 -2.62
N ALA A 36 10.69 -8.14 -2.53
CA ALA A 36 10.98 -7.49 -1.25
C ALA A 36 9.73 -7.42 -0.35
N PHE A 37 8.55 -7.15 -0.92
CA PHE A 37 7.29 -7.15 -0.18
C PHE A 37 6.89 -8.54 0.32
N SER A 38 7.02 -9.58 -0.51
CA SER A 38 6.73 -10.97 -0.15
C SER A 38 7.70 -11.47 0.92
N ASP A 39 8.99 -11.20 0.76
CA ASP A 39 10.04 -11.52 1.74
C ASP A 39 9.73 -10.83 3.07
N LEU A 40 9.30 -9.57 3.02
CA LEU A 40 8.79 -8.82 4.18
C LEU A 40 7.61 -9.53 4.84
N MET A 41 6.54 -9.83 4.10
CA MET A 41 5.36 -10.48 4.65
C MET A 41 5.72 -11.82 5.29
N SER A 42 6.60 -12.59 4.64
CA SER A 42 7.08 -13.88 5.16
C SER A 42 7.96 -13.74 6.41
N PHE A 43 8.79 -12.69 6.50
CA PHE A 43 9.59 -12.38 7.68
C PHE A 43 8.67 -12.03 8.85
N MET A 44 7.65 -11.22 8.57
CA MET A 44 6.67 -10.81 9.57
C MET A 44 5.85 -11.99 10.10
N GLU A 45 5.41 -12.86 9.21
CA GLU A 45 4.65 -14.05 9.58
C GLU A 45 5.51 -15.02 10.41
N ARG A 46 6.77 -15.24 10.04
CA ARG A 46 7.66 -16.20 10.74
C ARG A 46 8.10 -15.75 12.12
N HIS A 47 8.39 -14.46 12.31
CA HIS A 47 8.98 -13.98 13.56
C HIS A 47 7.97 -13.45 14.57
N PHE A 48 6.74 -13.13 14.14
CA PHE A 48 5.81 -12.41 15.02
C PHE A 48 4.46 -13.06 15.20
N SER A 49 4.02 -13.93 14.27
CA SER A 49 2.70 -14.59 14.38
C SER A 49 2.49 -15.28 15.73
N SER A 50 3.55 -15.79 16.36
CA SER A 50 3.48 -16.53 17.62
C SER A 50 3.62 -15.68 18.88
N ALA A 51 4.08 -14.43 18.81
CA ALA A 51 4.36 -13.60 19.99
C ALA A 51 3.09 -13.20 20.77
N ASP A 52 2.08 -12.66 20.07
CA ASP A 52 0.79 -12.30 20.66
C ASP A 52 -0.33 -12.36 19.60
N GLN A 53 -1.06 -13.48 19.60
CA GLN A 53 -2.15 -13.74 18.66
C GLN A 53 -3.25 -12.67 18.73
N ALA A 54 -3.54 -12.12 19.91
CA ALA A 54 -4.62 -11.14 20.05
C ALA A 54 -4.27 -9.81 19.37
N ILE A 55 -3.03 -9.34 19.52
CA ILE A 55 -2.56 -8.12 18.84
C ILE A 55 -2.56 -8.33 17.32
N ILE A 56 -2.15 -9.51 16.87
CA ILE A 56 -2.00 -9.86 15.45
C ILE A 56 -3.36 -9.96 14.78
N VAL A 57 -4.30 -10.72 15.36
CA VAL A 57 -5.68 -10.83 14.85
C VAL A 57 -6.33 -9.46 14.74
N ARG A 58 -6.15 -8.58 15.74
CA ARG A 58 -6.65 -7.20 15.68
C ARG A 58 -5.97 -6.38 14.58
N SER A 59 -4.67 -6.54 14.37
CA SER A 59 -3.95 -5.86 13.29
C SER A 59 -4.43 -6.32 11.90
N HIS A 60 -4.56 -7.64 11.69
CA HIS A 60 -5.13 -8.22 10.46
C HIS A 60 -6.58 -7.78 10.23
N ALA A 61 -7.39 -7.68 11.28
CA ALA A 61 -8.77 -7.18 11.16
C ALA A 61 -8.79 -5.73 10.65
N LYS A 62 -7.93 -4.86 11.19
CA LYS A 62 -7.78 -3.47 10.71
C LYS A 62 -7.28 -3.41 9.28
N ALA A 63 -6.25 -4.18 8.94
CA ALA A 63 -5.72 -4.25 7.59
C ALA A 63 -6.79 -4.71 6.57
N ARG A 64 -7.56 -5.75 6.90
CA ARG A 64 -8.68 -6.23 6.06
C ARG A 64 -9.80 -5.20 5.94
N PHE A 65 -10.11 -4.49 7.02
CA PHE A 65 -11.10 -3.41 6.98
C PHE A 65 -10.66 -2.30 6.03
N LEU A 66 -9.42 -1.82 6.17
CA LEU A 66 -8.83 -0.81 5.28
C LEU A 66 -8.83 -1.25 3.81
N PHE A 67 -8.41 -2.49 3.55
CA PHE A 67 -8.45 -3.06 2.20
C PHE A 67 -9.87 -3.02 1.62
N ARG A 68 -10.88 -3.49 2.38
CA ARG A 68 -12.27 -3.51 1.91
C ARG A 68 -12.82 -2.12 1.66
N THR A 69 -12.54 -1.16 2.54
CA THR A 69 -12.99 0.23 2.38
C THR A 69 -12.37 0.89 1.16
N LEU A 70 -11.06 0.74 0.95
CA LEU A 70 -10.37 1.28 -0.21
C LEU A 70 -10.84 0.62 -1.51
N SER A 71 -10.95 -0.71 -1.53
CA SER A 71 -11.47 -1.45 -2.68
C SER A 71 -12.88 -1.02 -3.03
N ALA A 72 -13.77 -0.87 -2.04
CA ALA A 72 -15.13 -0.41 -2.28
C ALA A 72 -15.18 1.02 -2.86
N ALA A 73 -14.36 1.94 -2.33
CA ALA A 73 -14.25 3.30 -2.84
C ALA A 73 -13.73 3.35 -4.29
N CYS A 74 -12.69 2.56 -4.60
CA CYS A 74 -12.19 2.43 -5.97
C CYS A 74 -13.26 1.87 -6.90
N THR A 75 -13.93 0.77 -6.53
CA THR A 75 -14.98 0.16 -7.34
C THR A 75 -16.14 1.11 -7.58
N LEU A 76 -16.57 1.86 -6.56
CA LEU A 76 -17.64 2.85 -6.71
C LEU A 76 -17.24 3.97 -7.70
N THR A 77 -15.99 4.45 -7.60
CA THR A 77 -15.46 5.45 -8.52
C THR A 77 -15.46 4.93 -9.96
N PHE A 78 -15.11 3.67 -10.17
CA PHE A 78 -15.14 3.02 -11.47
C PHE A 78 -16.54 2.83 -12.04
N VAL A 79 -17.48 2.37 -11.23
CA VAL A 79 -18.88 2.29 -11.66
C VAL A 79 -19.36 3.68 -12.07
N GLY A 80 -18.99 4.73 -11.33
CA GLY A 80 -19.25 6.13 -11.71
C GLY A 80 -18.67 6.48 -13.08
N ALA A 81 -17.38 6.20 -13.32
CA ALA A 81 -16.72 6.48 -14.58
C ALA A 81 -17.30 5.69 -15.77
N LEU A 82 -17.73 4.44 -15.56
CA LEU A 82 -18.41 3.65 -16.60
C LEU A 82 -19.83 4.12 -16.88
N MET A 83 -20.53 4.64 -15.88
CA MET A 83 -21.89 5.15 -16.03
C MET A 83 -21.91 6.56 -16.62
N GLU A 84 -20.85 7.35 -16.42
CA GLU A 84 -20.73 8.74 -16.89
C GLU A 84 -21.13 8.94 -18.37
N PRO A 85 -20.67 8.11 -19.33
CA PRO A 85 -21.01 8.29 -20.75
C PRO A 85 -22.50 8.16 -21.06
N PHE A 86 -23.24 7.37 -20.27
CA PHE A 86 -24.65 7.09 -20.49
C PHE A 86 -25.58 8.20 -19.97
N PHE A 87 -25.07 9.13 -19.16
CA PHE A 87 -25.87 10.27 -18.74
C PHE A 87 -26.08 11.26 -19.90
N PRO A 88 -27.30 11.82 -20.05
CA PRO A 88 -27.55 12.81 -21.09
C PRO A 88 -26.76 14.09 -20.83
N VAL A 89 -26.25 14.66 -21.91
CA VAL A 89 -25.43 15.88 -21.90
C VAL A 89 -26.24 17.04 -22.46
N SER A 90 -25.97 18.26 -21.96
CA SER A 90 -26.57 19.47 -22.52
C SER A 90 -26.20 19.66 -24.00
N ALA A 91 -27.13 20.21 -24.79
CA ALA A 91 -26.88 20.45 -26.21
C ALA A 91 -25.67 21.36 -26.48
N GLU A 92 -25.41 22.32 -25.59
CA GLU A 92 -24.25 23.22 -25.67
C GLU A 92 -22.92 22.46 -25.55
N GLU A 93 -22.83 21.51 -24.61
CA GLU A 93 -21.62 20.72 -24.42
C GLU A 93 -21.41 19.74 -25.58
N THR A 94 -22.48 19.13 -26.09
CA THR A 94 -22.43 18.28 -27.29
C THR A 94 -21.89 19.06 -28.51
N GLN A 95 -22.30 20.31 -28.70
CA GLN A 95 -21.77 21.18 -29.76
C GLN A 95 -20.28 21.50 -29.56
N ARG A 96 -19.85 21.76 -28.32
CA ARG A 96 -18.42 21.97 -28.00
C ARG A 96 -17.58 20.72 -28.29
N LEU A 97 -18.07 19.54 -27.92
CA LEU A 97 -17.40 18.27 -28.18
C LEU A 97 -17.27 18.01 -29.69
N ALA A 98 -18.34 18.23 -30.45
CA ALA A 98 -18.33 18.11 -31.90
C ALA A 98 -17.30 19.06 -32.54
N TYR A 99 -17.22 20.30 -32.05
CA TYR A 99 -16.28 21.31 -32.56
C TYR A 99 -14.82 20.98 -32.24
N ILE A 100 -14.51 20.61 -30.99
CA ILE A 100 -13.14 20.37 -30.51
C ILE A 100 -12.59 19.06 -31.10
N TYR A 101 -13.36 17.99 -31.01
CA TYR A 101 -12.90 16.65 -31.39
C TYR A 101 -13.24 16.27 -32.84
N LYS A 102 -13.98 17.11 -33.56
CA LYS A 102 -14.46 16.86 -34.94
C LYS A 102 -15.23 15.54 -35.07
N ARG A 103 -15.99 15.17 -34.04
CA ARG A 103 -16.80 13.93 -34.00
C ARG A 103 -18.09 14.08 -34.79
N SER A 104 -18.42 13.08 -35.60
CA SER A 104 -19.70 13.05 -36.34
C SER A 104 -20.90 12.74 -35.43
N ARG A 105 -20.68 11.96 -34.37
CA ARG A 105 -21.70 11.53 -33.39
C ARG A 105 -21.29 11.87 -31.95
N PRO A 106 -21.31 13.16 -31.56
CA PRO A 106 -20.84 13.61 -30.24
C PRO A 106 -21.63 13.02 -29.06
N GLU A 107 -22.83 12.49 -29.28
CA GLU A 107 -23.65 11.77 -28.30
C GLU A 107 -23.05 10.43 -27.86
N ARG A 108 -22.21 9.81 -28.70
CA ARG A 108 -21.52 8.55 -28.39
C ARG A 108 -20.21 8.84 -27.68
N ARG A 109 -20.30 9.04 -26.36
CA ARG A 109 -19.14 9.36 -25.54
C ARG A 109 -18.44 8.09 -25.06
N LEU A 110 -17.12 8.14 -25.06
CA LEU A 110 -16.28 7.14 -24.41
C LEU A 110 -16.11 7.50 -22.92
N PRO A 111 -15.84 6.53 -22.03
CA PRO A 111 -15.49 6.78 -20.62
C PRO A 111 -14.38 7.80 -20.45
N THR A 112 -13.45 7.83 -21.38
CA THR A 112 -12.34 8.79 -21.40
C THR A 112 -12.31 9.54 -22.73
N ASN A 113 -12.19 10.87 -22.66
CA ASN A 113 -12.11 11.69 -23.87
C ASN A 113 -10.67 11.72 -24.39
N PHE A 114 -10.33 10.77 -25.24
CA PHE A 114 -9.09 10.81 -26.03
C PHE A 114 -9.34 11.38 -27.42
N TRP A 115 -8.39 12.18 -27.90
CA TRP A 115 -8.36 12.61 -29.29
C TRP A 115 -7.35 11.74 -30.05
N ILE A 116 -7.84 10.96 -31.01
CA ILE A 116 -7.01 10.16 -31.89
C ILE A 116 -6.93 10.88 -33.23
N PRO A 117 -5.74 11.34 -33.67
CA PRO A 117 -5.62 12.01 -34.96
C PRO A 117 -6.01 11.05 -36.08
N PHE A 118 -6.72 11.58 -37.09
CA PHE A 118 -7.15 10.86 -38.31
C PHE A 118 -8.22 9.77 -38.14
N PHE A 119 -8.77 9.58 -36.94
CA PHE A 119 -9.84 8.61 -36.67
C PHE A 119 -11.05 9.27 -36.01
N ASP A 120 -12.25 9.02 -36.55
CA ASP A 120 -13.50 9.37 -35.88
C ASP A 120 -13.95 8.19 -35.00
N ASP A 121 -13.64 8.30 -33.71
CA ASP A 121 -13.97 7.32 -32.68
C ASP A 121 -15.47 7.24 -32.35
N SER A 122 -16.30 8.12 -32.91
CA SER A 122 -17.75 8.13 -32.70
C SER A 122 -18.53 7.22 -33.67
N GLN A 123 -17.90 6.77 -34.75
CA GLN A 123 -18.55 5.95 -35.78
C GLN A 123 -18.49 4.46 -35.46
N SER A 124 -19.55 3.73 -35.81
CA SER A 124 -19.56 2.27 -35.75
C SER A 124 -18.82 1.70 -36.96
N PRO A 125 -17.97 0.66 -36.84
CA PRO A 125 -17.73 -0.19 -35.65
C PRO A 125 -16.58 0.26 -34.74
N THR A 126 -15.91 1.37 -35.08
CA THR A 126 -14.71 1.86 -34.37
C THR A 126 -15.01 2.18 -32.91
N TYR A 127 -16.15 2.84 -32.65
CA TYR A 127 -16.61 3.19 -31.32
C TYR A 127 -16.65 1.97 -30.39
N GLU A 128 -17.25 0.87 -30.85
CA GLU A 128 -17.42 -0.34 -30.06
C GLU A 128 -16.08 -0.99 -29.72
N ILE A 129 -15.12 -0.96 -30.65
CA ILE A 129 -13.76 -1.48 -30.44
C ILE A 129 -13.01 -0.63 -29.42
N VAL A 130 -13.00 0.70 -29.59
CA VAL A 130 -12.30 1.63 -28.68
C VAL A 130 -12.91 1.55 -27.29
N PHE A 131 -14.25 1.52 -27.19
CA PHE A 131 -14.96 1.38 -25.92
C PHE A 131 -14.59 0.08 -25.19
N ALA A 132 -14.51 -1.06 -25.89
CA ALA A 132 -14.09 -2.33 -25.29
C ALA A 132 -12.64 -2.28 -24.79
N VAL A 133 -11.74 -1.65 -25.53
CA VAL A 133 -10.34 -1.46 -25.13
C VAL A 133 -10.23 -0.53 -23.92
N GLU A 134 -10.98 0.57 -23.87
CA GLU A 134 -11.01 1.48 -22.72
C GLU A 134 -11.51 0.77 -21.46
N ILE A 135 -12.60 0.01 -21.55
CA ILE A 135 -13.08 -0.78 -20.41
C ILE A 135 -11.98 -1.71 -19.89
N TYR A 136 -11.28 -2.40 -20.79
CA TYR A 136 -10.17 -3.28 -20.40
C TYR A 136 -9.06 -2.51 -19.68
N LEU A 137 -8.62 -1.38 -20.24
CA LEU A 137 -7.55 -0.56 -19.64
C LEU A 137 -7.95 -0.03 -18.26
N ILE A 138 -9.17 0.49 -18.12
CA ILE A 138 -9.69 0.98 -16.84
C ILE A 138 -9.80 -0.17 -15.83
N CYS A 139 -10.22 -1.37 -16.24
CA CYS A 139 -10.21 -2.56 -15.38
C CYS A 139 -8.80 -2.92 -14.89
N VAL A 140 -7.79 -2.83 -15.75
CA VAL A 140 -6.39 -3.08 -15.34
C VAL A 140 -5.92 -2.01 -14.37
N GLU A 141 -6.19 -0.74 -14.67
CA GLU A 141 -5.81 0.40 -13.83
C GLU A 141 -6.44 0.33 -12.44
N ILE A 142 -7.72 -0.06 -12.33
CA ILE A 142 -8.37 -0.15 -11.02
C ILE A 142 -7.78 -1.26 -10.16
N VAL A 143 -7.46 -2.42 -10.74
CA VAL A 143 -6.83 -3.51 -10.01
C VAL A 143 -5.46 -3.06 -9.51
N GLN A 144 -4.69 -2.37 -10.35
CA GLN A 144 -3.40 -1.80 -9.95
C GLN A 144 -3.54 -0.76 -8.84
N ASN A 145 -4.54 0.12 -8.92
CA ASN A 145 -4.82 1.12 -7.89
C ASN A 145 -5.25 0.50 -6.56
N ILE A 146 -6.12 -0.51 -6.58
CA ILE A 146 -6.54 -1.24 -5.37
C ILE A 146 -5.32 -1.88 -4.70
N ILE A 147 -4.46 -2.57 -5.46
CA ILE A 147 -3.24 -3.19 -4.93
C ILE A 147 -2.33 -2.12 -4.35
N SER A 148 -2.01 -1.07 -5.12
CA SER A 148 -1.06 -0.03 -4.72
C SER A 148 -1.54 0.75 -3.49
N ALA A 149 -2.81 1.15 -3.46
CA ALA A 149 -3.40 1.91 -2.37
C ALA A 149 -3.55 1.10 -1.08
N SER A 150 -3.73 -0.23 -1.18
CA SER A 150 -3.93 -1.09 -0.01
C SER A 150 -2.64 -1.63 0.61
N VAL A 151 -1.58 -1.80 -0.18
CA VAL A 151 -0.30 -2.34 0.30
C VAL A 151 0.31 -1.47 1.40
N ILE A 152 0.35 -0.14 1.23
CA ILE A 152 0.98 0.76 2.20
C ILE A 152 0.25 0.72 3.56
N PRO A 153 -1.09 0.92 3.63
CA PRO A 153 -1.81 0.83 4.90
C PRO A 153 -1.73 -0.55 5.56
N MET A 154 -1.69 -1.63 4.77
CA MET A 154 -1.48 -2.98 5.30
C MET A 154 -0.11 -3.08 5.98
N LEU A 155 0.97 -2.67 5.29
CA LEU A 155 2.33 -2.68 5.81
C LEU A 155 2.47 -1.84 7.09
N VAL A 156 1.88 -0.64 7.12
CA VAL A 156 1.87 0.23 8.30
C VAL A 156 1.11 -0.42 9.46
N SER A 157 -0.04 -1.04 9.20
CA SER A 157 -0.83 -1.73 10.23
C SER A 157 -0.03 -2.88 10.86
N TYR A 158 0.65 -3.64 10.01
CA TYR A 158 1.55 -4.71 10.39
C TYR A 158 2.71 -4.23 11.26
N MET A 159 3.45 -3.20 10.85
CA MET A 159 4.52 -2.59 11.64
C MET A 159 4.00 -2.07 12.99
N MET A 160 2.86 -1.39 13.00
CA MET A 160 2.23 -0.92 14.24
C MET A 160 1.91 -2.08 15.19
N GLY A 161 1.47 -3.23 14.66
CA GLY A 161 1.26 -4.45 15.45
C GLY A 161 2.55 -4.91 16.14
N GLN A 162 3.67 -4.93 15.41
CA GLN A 162 4.97 -5.33 15.97
C GLN A 162 5.46 -4.36 17.05
N TYR A 163 5.35 -3.05 16.81
CA TYR A 163 5.72 -2.06 17.82
C TYR A 163 4.88 -2.20 19.09
N LYS A 164 3.60 -2.53 18.98
CA LYS A 164 2.75 -2.81 20.15
C LYS A 164 3.22 -4.02 20.95
N ILE A 165 3.65 -5.08 20.27
CA ILE A 165 4.23 -6.26 20.92
C ILE A 165 5.52 -5.89 21.66
N ILE A 166 6.42 -5.13 21.03
CA ILE A 166 7.64 -4.64 21.68
C ILE A 166 7.31 -3.79 22.90
N CYS A 167 6.41 -2.82 22.77
CA CYS A 167 6.00 -1.96 23.88
C CYS A 167 5.39 -2.78 25.04
N LYS A 168 4.63 -3.82 24.72
CA LYS A 168 4.09 -4.75 25.73
C LYS A 168 5.23 -5.45 26.49
N TYR A 169 6.21 -6.02 25.80
CA TYR A 169 7.36 -6.67 26.45
C TYR A 169 8.25 -5.67 27.21
N ALA A 170 8.46 -4.48 26.66
CA ALA A 170 9.21 -3.41 27.33
C ALA A 170 8.56 -3.00 28.66
N ALA A 171 7.24 -2.89 28.70
CA ALA A 171 6.49 -2.58 29.92
C ALA A 171 6.53 -3.72 30.97
N MET A 172 6.96 -4.91 30.59
CA MET A 172 7.13 -6.07 31.48
C MET A 172 8.53 -6.19 32.07
N VAL A 173 9.52 -5.39 31.63
CA VAL A 173 10.89 -5.40 32.19
C VAL A 173 10.85 -5.09 33.69
N GLY A 174 11.58 -5.87 34.49
CA GLY A 174 11.64 -5.72 35.95
C GLY A 174 10.37 -6.15 36.70
N ARG A 175 9.38 -6.72 36.00
CA ARG A 175 8.17 -7.30 36.61
C ARG A 175 8.27 -8.82 36.63
N THR A 176 7.65 -9.45 37.62
CA THR A 176 7.48 -10.91 37.64
C THR A 176 6.41 -11.32 36.62
N HIS A 177 6.78 -12.16 35.68
CA HIS A 177 5.87 -12.61 34.62
C HIS A 177 5.09 -13.83 35.11
N ARG A 178 3.78 -13.86 34.87
CA ARG A 178 2.93 -14.99 35.27
C ARG A 178 2.07 -15.46 34.12
N ASN A 179 1.84 -16.76 34.03
CA ASN A 179 0.91 -17.33 33.06
C ASN A 179 -0.55 -17.19 33.51
N SER A 180 -1.49 -17.66 32.70
CA SER A 180 -2.93 -17.69 33.01
C SER A 180 -3.27 -18.45 34.29
N ASN A 181 -2.42 -19.38 34.69
CA ASN A 181 -2.57 -20.21 35.89
C ASN A 181 -1.94 -19.55 37.14
N GLY A 182 -1.34 -18.37 36.99
CA GLY A 182 -0.68 -17.63 38.08
C GLY A 182 0.75 -18.08 38.40
N GLU A 183 1.30 -19.02 37.65
CA GLU A 183 2.67 -19.53 37.82
C GLU A 183 3.68 -18.54 37.24
N VAL A 184 4.82 -18.37 37.92
CA VAL A 184 5.89 -17.49 37.43
C VAL A 184 6.58 -18.12 36.23
N ILE A 185 6.79 -17.34 35.17
CA ILE A 185 7.43 -17.78 33.94
C ILE A 185 8.68 -16.96 33.63
N TYR A 186 9.61 -17.58 32.92
CA TYR A 186 10.79 -16.93 32.37
C TYR A 186 10.80 -17.13 30.85
N TYR A 187 10.80 -16.03 30.09
CA TYR A 187 10.85 -16.10 28.64
C TYR A 187 12.23 -16.57 28.17
N THR A 188 12.25 -17.65 27.40
CA THR A 188 13.44 -18.10 26.68
C THR A 188 13.54 -17.45 25.32
N ASN A 189 12.41 -17.15 24.69
CA ASN A 189 12.35 -16.46 23.41
C ASN A 189 11.07 -15.65 23.27
N ILE A 190 11.17 -14.33 23.41
CA ILE A 190 10.04 -13.40 23.28
C ILE A 190 9.45 -13.34 21.86
N GLU A 191 10.25 -13.63 20.82
CA GLU A 191 9.75 -13.59 19.42
C GLU A 191 8.74 -14.70 19.18
N ARG A 192 8.95 -15.85 19.82
CA ARG A 192 8.09 -17.04 19.67
C ARG A 192 7.12 -17.24 20.82
N ASN A 193 7.11 -16.33 21.79
CA ASN A 193 6.39 -16.48 23.06
C ASN A 193 6.73 -17.80 23.78
N GLU A 194 7.97 -18.27 23.66
CA GLU A 194 8.45 -19.47 24.35
C GLU A 194 8.94 -19.10 25.76
N PHE A 195 8.52 -19.88 26.75
CA PHE A 195 8.87 -19.65 28.15
C PHE A 195 9.01 -20.97 28.91
N VAL A 196 9.71 -20.90 30.04
CA VAL A 196 9.81 -21.98 31.03
C VAL A 196 9.14 -21.54 32.32
N ILE A 197 8.41 -22.46 32.95
CA ILE A 197 7.79 -22.23 34.26
C ILE A 197 8.89 -22.26 35.33
N GLN A 198 8.88 -21.30 36.24
CA GLN A 198 9.80 -21.24 37.36
C GLN A 198 9.61 -22.45 38.27
N THR A 199 10.56 -23.38 38.19
CA THR A 199 10.69 -24.47 39.17
C THR A 199 11.77 -24.13 40.20
N ARG A 200 11.74 -24.78 41.38
CA ARG A 200 12.77 -24.56 42.43
C ARG A 200 14.20 -24.68 41.90
N ARG A 201 14.46 -25.57 40.93
CA ARG A 201 15.78 -25.75 40.30
C ARG A 201 16.21 -24.55 39.45
N ILE A 202 15.28 -23.89 38.76
CA ILE A 202 15.57 -22.73 37.91
C ILE A 202 15.82 -21.49 38.77
N ARG A 203 15.05 -21.32 39.86
CA ARG A 203 15.24 -20.22 40.82
C ARG A 203 16.63 -20.24 41.49
N LEU A 204 17.22 -21.42 41.67
CA LEU A 204 18.59 -21.57 42.19
C LEU A 204 19.67 -21.27 41.15
N ARG A 205 19.34 -21.26 39.85
CA ARG A 205 20.30 -21.09 38.75
C ARG A 205 20.33 -19.70 38.15
N MET A 206 19.21 -18.97 38.15
CA MET A 206 19.12 -17.63 37.57
C MET A 206 18.74 -16.62 38.64
N CYS A 207 19.62 -15.64 38.85
CA CYS A 207 19.26 -14.43 39.58
C CYS A 207 18.26 -13.61 38.74
N GLN A 208 17.35 -12.87 39.39
CA GLN A 208 16.39 -12.00 38.70
C GLN A 208 17.10 -10.98 37.79
N ASP A 209 18.23 -10.43 38.24
CA ASP A 209 19.03 -9.48 37.47
C ASP A 209 19.60 -10.10 36.19
N GLU A 210 20.02 -11.37 36.24
CA GLU A 210 20.53 -12.10 35.07
C GLU A 210 19.41 -12.36 34.06
N TYR A 211 18.22 -12.74 34.55
CA TYR A 211 17.05 -12.87 33.69
C TYR A 211 16.68 -11.55 33.02
N ASP A 212 16.61 -10.45 33.77
CA ASP A 212 16.25 -9.14 33.24
C ASP A 212 17.27 -8.66 32.19
N GLN A 213 18.57 -8.92 32.37
CA GLN A 213 19.60 -8.66 31.36
C GLN A 213 19.37 -9.47 30.07
N VAL A 214 19.09 -10.78 30.18
CA VAL A 214 18.80 -11.63 29.01
C VAL A 214 17.53 -11.15 28.31
N PHE A 215 16.47 -10.84 29.06
CA PHE A 215 15.19 -10.39 28.54
C PHE A 215 15.30 -9.05 27.81
N VAL A 216 15.98 -8.06 28.40
CA VAL A 216 16.28 -6.77 27.74
C VAL A 216 17.13 -7.00 26.50
N GLY A 217 18.13 -7.89 26.57
CA GLY A 217 18.94 -8.26 25.40
C GLY A 217 18.11 -8.80 24.24
N GLN A 218 17.09 -9.64 24.52
CA GLN A 218 16.16 -10.12 23.48
C GLN A 218 15.31 -8.98 22.91
N LEU A 219 14.80 -8.09 23.77
CA LEU A 219 14.01 -6.93 23.36
C LEU A 219 14.80 -6.00 22.41
N VAL A 220 16.06 -5.72 22.75
CA VAL A 220 16.96 -4.91 21.92
C VAL A 220 17.24 -5.58 20.58
N ARG A 221 17.55 -6.90 20.56
CA ARG A 221 17.74 -7.64 19.30
C ARG A 221 16.50 -7.59 18.42
N PHE A 222 15.33 -7.77 19.03
CA PHE A 222 14.07 -7.72 18.32
C PHE A 222 13.82 -6.31 17.73
N HIS A 223 14.01 -5.26 18.53
CA HIS A 223 13.92 -3.88 18.06
C HIS A 223 14.90 -3.57 16.92
N GLN A 224 16.15 -4.03 17.01
CA GLN A 224 17.15 -3.86 15.95
C GLN A 224 16.76 -4.57 14.66
N LYS A 225 16.16 -5.77 14.74
CA LYS A 225 15.60 -6.45 13.57
C LYS A 225 14.51 -5.60 12.91
N LEU A 226 13.61 -4.99 13.70
CA LEU A 226 12.59 -4.07 13.16
C LEU A 226 13.18 -2.80 12.55
N ILE A 227 14.22 -2.20 13.14
CA ILE A 227 14.88 -1.03 12.55
C ILE A 227 15.58 -1.39 11.23
N LYS A 228 16.35 -2.49 11.21
CA LYS A 228 17.00 -2.97 9.98
C LYS A 228 15.96 -3.21 8.89
N PHE A 229 14.84 -3.81 9.29
CA PHE A 229 13.69 -4.02 8.43
C PHE A 229 13.11 -2.70 7.89
N GLN A 230 12.83 -1.72 8.76
CA GLN A 230 12.34 -0.40 8.36
C GLN A 230 13.31 0.29 7.40
N LYS A 231 14.62 0.19 7.64
CA LYS A 231 15.64 0.74 6.74
C LYS A 231 15.58 0.09 5.36
N MET A 232 15.50 -1.23 5.28
CA MET A 232 15.36 -1.97 4.02
C MET A 232 14.13 -1.51 3.23
N VAL A 233 12.98 -1.40 3.90
CA VAL A 233 11.75 -0.90 3.25
C VAL A 233 11.88 0.57 2.86
N SER A 234 12.37 1.43 3.75
CA SER A 234 12.44 2.88 3.49
C SER A 234 13.43 3.22 2.36
N LEU A 235 14.59 2.56 2.30
CA LEU A 235 15.58 2.80 1.26
C LEU A 235 15.07 2.32 -0.10
N ASP A 236 14.50 1.12 -0.18
CA ASP A 236 14.02 0.60 -1.46
C ASP A 236 12.73 1.27 -1.94
N PHE A 237 11.86 1.71 -1.01
CA PHE A 237 10.59 2.32 -1.33
C PHE A 237 10.73 3.81 -1.69
N TRP A 238 11.50 4.60 -0.94
CA TRP A 238 11.65 6.04 -1.21
C TRP A 238 12.53 6.34 -2.43
N PHE A 239 13.62 5.59 -2.66
CA PHE A 239 14.48 5.79 -3.84
C PHE A 239 13.82 5.40 -5.17
N ARG A 240 12.63 4.81 -5.13
CA ARG A 240 11.82 4.50 -6.32
C ARG A 240 10.59 5.39 -6.45
N LEU A 241 10.25 6.17 -5.41
CA LEU A 241 9.12 7.11 -5.38
C LEU A 241 9.48 8.52 -5.84
N VAL A 242 10.78 8.86 -5.82
CA VAL A 242 11.39 10.13 -6.24
C VAL A 242 12.33 9.88 -7.40
#